data_AF-A0A350IRB7-F1
#
_entry.id   AF-A0A350IRB7-F1
#
_cell.length_a   1.000
_cell.length_b   1.000
_cell.length_c   1.000
_cell.angle_alpha   90.00
_cell.angle_beta   90.00
_cell.angle_gamma   90.00
#
_symmetry.space_group_name_H-M   'P 1'
#
loop_
_entity.id
_entity.type
_entity.pdbx_description
1 polymer ?
#
loop_
_entity_poly.entity_id
_entity_poly.type
_entity_poly.pdbx_seq_one_letter_code
_entity_poly.pdbx_strand_id
1 'polypeptide(L)'
;MSGRLDEPAHRRRLLKPPFDDVPRRPSRSAPMTLRIAVVCGGPSPEVEVSRLSASQVAGALRSRGHQCTTIEVDAELWPALQAGGFDCVF
;
A
#
# COMPACT_ATOMS: atom_id res chain seq x y z
N MET A 1 44.55 -40.39 10.79
CA MET A 1 45.04 -38.98 10.75
C MET A 1 44.96 -38.56 9.30
N SER A 2 44.24 -37.55 8.81
CA SER A 2 43.45 -36.43 9.31
C SER A 2 42.50 -36.10 8.13
N GLY A 3 41.36 -35.45 8.21
CA GLY A 3 40.60 -34.80 9.26
C GLY A 3 39.40 -34.22 8.51
N ARG A 4 38.20 -34.74 8.77
CA ARG A 4 36.94 -34.10 8.40
C ARG A 4 36.91 -32.80 9.20
N LEU A 5 36.87 -31.66 8.53
CA LEU A 5 36.59 -30.38 9.19
C LEU A 5 35.21 -29.92 8.75
N ASP A 6 34.33 -30.00 9.74
CA ASP A 6 32.95 -29.53 9.79
C ASP A 6 32.83 -28.08 9.29
N GLU A 7 31.98 -27.88 8.28
CA GLU A 7 31.47 -26.56 7.92
C GLU A 7 30.24 -26.26 8.81
N PRO A 8 30.22 -25.19 9.62
CA PRO A 8 29.08 -24.89 10.46
C PRO A 8 27.95 -24.26 9.64
N ALA A 9 26.78 -24.90 9.71
CA ALA A 9 25.52 -24.48 9.13
C ALA A 9 25.16 -23.02 9.51
N HIS A 10 25.36 -22.10 8.57
CA HIS A 10 24.83 -20.73 8.65
C HIS A 10 23.31 -20.75 8.42
N ARG A 11 22.55 -21.18 9.44
CA ARG A 11 21.10 -20.95 9.51
C ARG A 11 20.87 -19.43 9.64
N ARG A 12 20.85 -18.73 8.50
CA ARG A 12 20.28 -17.39 8.40
C ARG A 12 18.83 -17.50 8.89
N ARG A 13 18.55 -16.97 10.09
CA ARG A 13 17.18 -16.63 10.48
C ARG A 13 16.65 -15.71 9.38
N LEU A 14 15.80 -16.25 8.52
CA LEU A 14 14.94 -15.44 7.66
C LEU A 14 14.08 -14.61 8.62
N LEU A 15 14.50 -13.37 8.85
CA LEU A 15 13.62 -12.32 9.36
C LEU A 15 12.41 -12.32 8.43
N LYS A 16 11.24 -12.63 8.99
CA LYS A 16 9.96 -12.59 8.29
C LYS A 16 9.84 -11.20 7.64
N PRO A 17 9.55 -11.10 6.33
CA PRO A 17 9.44 -9.79 5.70
C PRO A 17 8.35 -8.99 6.43
N PRO A 18 8.53 -7.67 6.64
CA PRO A 18 7.63 -6.82 7.43
C PRO A 18 6.21 -6.64 6.82
N PHE A 19 5.90 -7.40 5.78
CA PHE A 19 4.65 -7.37 5.03
C PHE A 19 3.75 -8.58 5.30
N ASP A 20 4.13 -9.51 6.17
CA ASP A 20 3.29 -10.70 6.47
C ASP A 20 2.10 -10.39 7.39
N ASP A 21 1.98 -9.17 7.92
CA ASP A 21 0.78 -8.67 8.62
C ASP A 21 -0.24 -7.99 7.67
N VAL A 22 -0.15 -8.24 6.37
CA VAL A 22 -1.17 -7.79 5.42
C VAL A 22 -2.53 -8.40 5.82
N PRO A 23 -3.57 -7.57 6.08
CA PRO A 23 -4.88 -8.06 6.49
C PRO A 23 -5.41 -9.12 5.53
N ARG A 24 -5.94 -10.21 6.09
CA ARG A 24 -6.62 -11.27 5.35
C ARG A 24 -7.64 -10.65 4.38
N ARG A 25 -7.49 -10.95 3.09
CA ARG A 25 -8.45 -10.62 2.03
C ARG A 25 -9.88 -10.93 2.52
N PRO A 26 -10.79 -9.94 2.63
CA PRO A 26 -12.16 -10.21 3.03
C PRO A 26 -12.79 -11.21 2.05
N SER A 27 -13.35 -12.30 2.59
CA SER A 27 -14.07 -13.30 1.80
C SER A 27 -15.18 -12.59 1.02
N ARG A 28 -15.31 -12.85 -0.29
CA ARG A 28 -16.37 -12.29 -1.15
C ARG A 28 -17.74 -12.48 -0.52
N SER A 29 -18.24 -11.46 0.17
CA SER A 29 -19.56 -11.43 0.80
C SER A 29 -19.96 -9.97 0.92
N ALA A 30 -20.99 -9.60 0.16
CA ALA A 30 -21.54 -8.26 -0.04
C ALA A 30 -20.56 -7.20 -0.61
N PRO A 31 -21.04 -6.21 -1.39
CA PRO A 31 -20.20 -5.08 -1.79
C PRO A 31 -19.84 -4.28 -0.54
N MET A 32 -18.66 -4.52 0.01
CA MET A 32 -18.15 -3.74 1.14
C MET A 32 -17.74 -2.35 0.66
N THR A 33 -18.27 -1.32 1.31
CA THR A 33 -17.74 0.05 1.21
C THR A 33 -16.31 0.03 1.73
N LEU A 34 -15.34 0.32 0.86
CA LEU A 34 -13.92 0.41 1.18
C LEU A 34 -13.51 1.86 1.47
N ARG A 35 -12.48 2.04 2.28
CA ARG A 35 -11.74 3.27 2.51
C ARG A 35 -10.49 3.27 1.63
N ILE A 36 -10.50 4.10 0.59
CA ILE A 36 -9.46 4.10 -0.45
C ILE A 36 -8.70 5.43 -0.39
N ALA A 37 -7.37 5.35 -0.30
CA ALA A 37 -6.53 6.51 -0.57
C ALA A 37 -6.25 6.61 -2.07
N VAL A 38 -6.48 7.77 -2.68
CA VAL A 38 -6.12 8.03 -4.08
C VAL A 38 -4.93 8.97 -4.10
N VAL A 39 -3.77 8.49 -4.55
CA VAL A 39 -2.52 9.25 -4.50
C VAL A 39 -2.33 10.04 -5.78
N CYS A 40 -1.91 11.30 -5.67
CA CYS A 40 -1.75 12.18 -6.82
C CYS A 40 -0.61 13.20 -6.67
N GLY A 41 -0.29 13.89 -7.76
CA GLY A 41 0.71 14.94 -7.77
C GLY A 41 2.14 14.41 -7.80
N GLY A 42 3.00 14.97 -6.94
CA GLY A 42 4.43 14.66 -6.89
C GLY A 42 5.31 15.59 -7.74
N PRO A 43 6.63 15.37 -7.75
CA PRO A 43 7.59 16.29 -8.37
C PRO A 43 7.70 16.17 -9.90
N SER A 44 6.81 15.39 -10.53
CA SER A 44 6.82 15.16 -11.98
C SER A 44 6.29 16.38 -12.76
N PRO A 45 6.76 16.64 -13.99
CA PRO A 45 6.12 17.58 -14.91
C PRO A 45 4.65 17.26 -15.21
N GLU A 46 4.20 16.03 -14.93
CA GLU A 46 2.81 15.58 -15.13
C GLU A 46 1.93 15.83 -13.89
N VAL A 47 2.35 16.70 -12.96
CA VAL A 47 1.66 16.94 -11.68
C VAL A 47 0.19 17.35 -11.87
N GLU A 48 -0.13 18.24 -12.83
CA GLU A 48 -1.52 18.61 -13.09
C GLU A 48 -2.33 17.45 -13.67
N VAL A 49 -1.71 16.64 -14.54
CA VAL A 49 -2.34 15.46 -15.14
C VAL A 49 -2.66 14.43 -14.05
N SER A 50 -1.72 14.18 -13.14
CA SER A 50 -1.90 13.27 -12.01
C SER A 50 -3.06 13.69 -11.11
N ARG A 51 -3.17 14.99 -10.77
CA ARG A 51 -4.29 15.54 -10.00
C ARG A 51 -5.63 15.40 -10.72
N LEU A 52 -5.65 15.69 -12.03
CA LEU A 52 -6.85 15.56 -12.84
C LEU A 52 -7.32 14.10 -12.90
N SER A 53 -6.41 13.16 -13.14
CA SER A 53 -6.70 11.72 -13.14
C SER A 53 -7.22 11.26 -11.77
N ALA A 54 -6.59 11.68 -10.68
CA ALA A 54 -7.03 11.34 -9.33
C ALA A 54 -8.43 11.87 -9.00
N SER A 55 -8.79 13.07 -9.48
CA SER A 55 -10.14 13.61 -9.31
C SER A 55 -11.21 12.72 -9.98
N GLN A 56 -10.92 12.22 -11.18
CA GLN A 56 -11.82 11.35 -11.94
C GLN A 56 -11.95 9.97 -11.29
N VAL A 57 -10.82 9.39 -10.88
CA VAL A 57 -10.77 8.12 -10.15
C VAL A 57 -11.56 8.21 -8.85
N ALA A 58 -11.29 9.22 -8.02
CA ALA A 58 -12.00 9.40 -6.76
C ALA A 58 -13.51 9.61 -6.98
N GLY A 59 -13.91 10.34 -8.03
CA GLY A 59 -15.31 10.47 -8.43
C GLY A 59 -15.94 9.12 -8.79
N ALA A 60 -15.26 8.32 -9.60
CA ALA A 60 -15.74 7.00 -10.02
C ALA A 60 -15.81 5.99 -8.87
N LEU A 61 -14.88 6.03 -7.92
CA LEU A 61 -14.90 5.16 -6.74
C LEU A 61 -16.01 5.57 -5.76
N ARG A 62 -16.19 6.88 -5.54
CA ARG A 62 -17.29 7.41 -4.71
C ARG A 62 -18.66 7.09 -5.29
N SER A 63 -18.85 7.17 -6.61
CA SER A 63 -20.12 6.83 -7.25
C SER A 63 -20.51 5.35 -7.10
N ARG A 64 -19.52 4.48 -6.82
CA ARG A 64 -19.72 3.06 -6.50
C ARG A 64 -19.91 2.78 -5.01
N GLY A 65 -19.96 3.82 -4.17
CA GLY A 65 -20.21 3.71 -2.73
C GLY A 65 -18.96 3.50 -1.88
N HIS A 66 -17.76 3.79 -2.38
CA HIS A 66 -16.52 3.77 -1.60
C HIS A 66 -16.21 5.13 -0.96
N GLN A 67 -15.55 5.11 0.20
CA GLN A 67 -15.02 6.31 0.84
C GLN A 67 -13.63 6.57 0.27
N CYS A 68 -13.43 7.75 -0.34
CA CYS A 68 -12.16 8.06 -1.00
C CYS A 68 -11.56 9.35 -0.46
N THR A 69 -10.28 9.28 -0.09
CA THR A 69 -9.46 10.43 0.33
C THR A 69 -8.34 10.61 -0.68
N THR A 70 -8.23 11.80 -1.28
CA THR A 70 -7.12 12.11 -2.18
C THR A 70 -5.93 12.61 -1.35
N ILE A 71 -4.72 12.11 -1.62
CA ILE A 71 -3.50 12.45 -0.88
C ILE A 71 -2.42 12.87 -1.90
N GLU A 72 -1.82 14.03 -1.69
CA GLU A 72 -0.70 14.50 -2.51
C GLU A 72 0.58 13.70 -2.20
N VAL A 73 1.42 13.49 -3.21
CA VAL A 73 2.77 12.96 -3.04
C VAL A 73 3.66 14.09 -2.51
N ASP A 74 3.69 14.21 -1.19
CA ASP A 74 4.56 15.11 -0.44
C ASP A 74 5.21 14.38 0.75
N ALA A 75 5.82 15.14 1.67
CA ALA A 75 6.47 14.57 2.85
C ALA A 75 5.49 13.86 3.81
N GLU A 76 4.21 14.21 3.76
CA GLU A 76 3.18 13.71 4.67
C GLU A 76 2.44 12.48 4.14
N LEU A 77 2.70 12.07 2.88
CA LEU A 77 2.06 10.90 2.26
C LEU A 77 2.18 9.63 3.11
N TRP A 78 3.38 9.31 3.58
CA TRP A 78 3.64 8.11 4.40
C TRP A 78 2.97 8.16 5.77
N PRO A 79 3.13 9.23 6.57
CA PRO A 79 2.35 9.41 7.79
C PRO A 79 0.84 9.30 7.57
N ALA A 80 0.31 9.93 6.52
CA ALA A 80 -1.12 9.92 6.21
C ALA A 80 -1.65 8.52 5.87
N LEU A 81 -0.89 7.75 5.07
CA LEU A 81 -1.28 6.38 4.72
C LEU A 81 -1.21 5.42 5.92
N GLN A 82 -0.21 5.58 6.79
CA GLN A 82 -0.10 4.79 8.01
C GLN A 82 -1.22 5.08 9.01
N ALA A 83 -1.59 6.35 9.19
CA ALA A 83 -2.61 6.77 10.14
C ALA A 83 -4.05 6.67 9.61
N GLY A 84 -4.23 6.71 8.28
CA GLY A 84 -5.54 6.93 7.66
C GLY A 84 -6.51 5.74 7.69
N GLY A 85 -6.02 4.54 8.03
CA GLY A 85 -6.85 3.33 8.12
C GLY A 85 -7.50 2.96 6.78
N PHE A 86 -6.74 3.07 5.69
CA PHE A 86 -7.19 2.73 4.35
C PHE A 86 -7.13 1.21 4.13
N ASP A 87 -8.13 0.68 3.43
CA ASP A 87 -8.18 -0.72 3.01
C ASP A 87 -7.25 -0.97 1.81
N CYS A 88 -7.10 0.04 0.95
CA CYS A 88 -6.18 0.01 -0.19
C CYS A 88 -5.82 1.42 -0.68
N VAL A 89 -4.84 1.47 -1.58
CA VAL A 89 -4.34 2.69 -2.23
C VAL A 89 -4.52 2.54 -3.75
N PHE A 90 -4.94 3.61 -4.40
CA PHE A 90 -5.00 3.77 -5.84
C PHE A 90 -4.01 4.86 -6.29
#